data_AF-A0A9D6FA85-F1
#
_entry.id   AF-A0A9D6FA85-F1
#
_cell.length_a   1.000
_cell.length_b   1.000
_cell.length_c   1.000
_cell.angle_alpha   90.00
_cell.angle_beta   90.00
_cell.angle_gamma   90.00
#
_symmetry.space_group_name_H-M   'P 1'
#
loop_
_entity.id
_entity.type
_entity.pdbx_description
1 polymer ?
#
loop_
_entity_poly.entity_id
_entity_poly.type
_entity_poly.pdbx_seq_one_letter_code
_entity_poly.pdbx_strand_id
1 'polypeptide(L)'
;MPYSAEISRTNPTCFVFLVDQSSSMGEAFGGGSGKSKAEGVADAINRLLQTLVLRCAKAEGIRDYFQPPALLMGFDVSGKYRQR
;
A
#
# COMPACT_ATOMS: atom_id res chain seq x y z
N MET A 1 12.89 -11.13 17.02
CA MET A 1 12.91 -12.20 15.99
C MET A 1 11.99 -11.77 14.86
N PRO A 2 12.45 -11.67 13.61
CA PRO A 2 11.58 -11.35 12.48
C PRO A 2 10.58 -12.49 12.24
N TYR A 3 9.42 -12.17 11.67
CA TYR A 3 8.43 -13.17 11.25
C TYR A 3 9.03 -14.08 10.18
N SER A 4 8.98 -15.39 10.39
CA SER A 4 9.61 -16.40 9.52
C SER A 4 8.65 -17.47 9.02
N ALA A 5 7.35 -17.36 9.30
CA ALA A 5 6.39 -18.36 8.87
C ALA A 5 6.12 -18.21 7.37
N GLU A 6 6.12 -19.35 6.66
CA GLU A 6 5.86 -19.40 5.22
C GLU A 6 4.43 -18.97 4.91
N ILE A 7 4.26 -18.22 3.83
CA ILE A 7 2.94 -17.82 3.33
C ILE A 7 2.34 -19.00 2.58
N SER A 8 1.21 -19.52 3.06
CA SER A 8 0.52 -20.65 2.43
C SER A 8 -1.00 -20.54 2.61
N ARG A 9 -1.76 -21.48 2.05
CA ARG A 9 -3.22 -21.52 2.24
C ARG A 9 -3.63 -21.89 3.67
N THR A 10 -2.77 -22.62 4.37
CA THR A 10 -2.99 -22.99 5.78
C THR A 10 -2.43 -21.95 6.74
N ASN A 11 -1.54 -21.07 6.26
CA ASN A 11 -1.02 -19.91 6.97
C ASN A 11 -1.17 -18.63 6.13
N PRO A 12 -2.40 -18.14 5.95
CA PRO A 12 -2.65 -16.95 5.14
C PRO A 12 -2.04 -15.72 5.80
N THR A 13 -1.46 -14.83 5.00
CA THR A 13 -0.79 -13.63 5.52
C THR A 13 -1.67 -12.39 5.36
N CYS A 14 -1.65 -11.53 6.37
CA CYS A 14 -2.27 -10.21 6.32
C CYS A 14 -1.20 -9.15 6.07
N PHE A 15 -1.42 -8.27 5.09
CA PHE A 15 -0.58 -7.09 4.86
C PHE A 15 -1.30 -5.85 5.40
N VAL A 16 -0.58 -5.03 6.15
CA VAL A 16 -1.05 -3.71 6.59
C VAL A 16 -0.09 -2.67 6.02
N PHE A 17 -0.64 -1.73 5.25
CA PHE A 17 0.11 -0.62 4.69
C PHE A 17 -0.16 0.63 5.51
N LEU A 18 0.89 1.17 6.13
CA LEU A 18 0.85 2.47 6.77
C LEU A 18 1.35 3.50 5.76
N VAL A 19 0.48 4.43 5.36
CA VAL A 19 0.79 5.44 4.35
C VAL A 19 0.81 6.82 5.02
N ASP A 20 1.93 7.52 4.92
CA ASP A 20 2.01 8.91 5.32
C ASP A 20 1.11 9.77 4.42
N GLN A 21 0.28 10.63 5.03
CA GLN A 21 -0.55 11.63 4.36
C GLN A 21 -0.22 13.06 4.83
N SER A 22 1.02 13.28 5.29
CA SER A 22 1.52 14.61 5.59
C SER A 22 1.45 15.55 4.37
N SER A 23 1.43 16.86 4.60
CA SER A 23 1.40 17.87 3.53
C SER A 23 2.55 17.73 2.53
N SER A 24 3.72 17.28 2.98
CA SER A 24 4.89 17.02 2.14
C SER A 24 4.66 15.95 1.07
N MET A 25 3.65 15.09 1.26
CA MET A 25 3.28 14.06 0.30
C MET A 25 2.63 14.65 -0.97
N GLY A 26 2.06 15.86 -0.89
CA GLY A 26 1.56 16.59 -2.05
C GLY A 26 2.66 17.23 -2.91
N GLU A 27 3.88 17.33 -2.41
CA GLU A 27 5.00 17.91 -3.16
C GLU A 27 5.55 16.93 -4.21
N ALA A 28 6.21 17.46 -5.24
CA ALA A 28 6.84 16.62 -6.26
C ALA A 28 7.94 15.72 -5.66
N PHE A 29 8.00 14.47 -6.14
CA PHE A 29 9.10 13.58 -5.80
C PHE A 29 10.33 13.98 -6.63
N GLY A 30 11.36 14.56 -5.99
CA GLY A 30 12.68 14.83 -6.55
C GLY A 30 12.74 15.33 -8.01
N GLY A 31 12.73 16.64 -8.22
CA GLY A 31 13.39 17.30 -9.35
C GLY A 31 12.98 17.02 -10.81
N GLY A 32 11.98 16.18 -11.15
CA GLY A 32 11.75 15.95 -12.60
C GLY A 32 10.50 15.25 -13.11
N SER A 33 9.63 14.66 -12.28
CA SER A 33 8.51 13.84 -12.81
C SER A 33 7.15 14.53 -12.82
N GLY A 34 7.00 15.69 -12.17
CA GLY A 34 5.72 16.40 -12.02
C GLY A 34 4.69 15.67 -11.14
N LYS A 35 4.96 14.43 -10.70
CA LYS A 35 4.11 13.65 -9.80
C LYS A 35 4.43 13.95 -8.35
N SER A 36 3.39 14.03 -7.54
CA SER A 36 3.50 14.13 -6.09
C SER A 36 4.06 12.84 -5.47
N LYS A 37 4.65 12.94 -4.27
CA LYS A 37 5.10 11.75 -3.52
C LYS A 37 3.93 10.79 -3.25
N ALA A 38 2.75 11.34 -2.95
CA ALA A 38 1.51 10.60 -2.74
C ALA A 38 1.12 9.77 -3.97
N GLU A 39 1.14 10.37 -5.17
CA GLU A 39 0.84 9.66 -6.41
C GLU A 39 1.84 8.54 -6.68
N GLY A 40 3.13 8.78 -6.43
CA GLY A 40 4.17 7.75 -6.56
C GLY A 40 3.95 6.56 -5.62
N VAL A 41 3.60 6.84 -4.36
CA VAL A 41 3.28 5.78 -3.36
C VAL A 41 2.00 5.05 -3.74
N ALA A 42 0.96 5.75 -4.18
CA ALA A 42 -0.29 5.14 -4.64
C ALA A 42 -0.05 4.21 -5.84
N ASP A 43 0.72 4.65 -6.84
CA ASP A 43 1.10 3.83 -7.99
C ASP A 43 1.84 2.56 -7.55
N ALA A 44 2.77 2.67 -6.60
CA ALA A 44 3.54 1.54 -6.08
C ALA A 44 2.64 0.54 -5.32
N ILE A 45 1.78 1.02 -4.42
CA ILE A 45 0.85 0.18 -3.65
C ILE A 45 -0.13 -0.52 -4.59
N ASN A 46 -0.69 0.19 -5.58
CA ASN A 46 -1.63 -0.40 -6.54
C ASN A 46 -0.99 -1.53 -7.35
N ARG A 47 0.25 -1.34 -7.83
CA ARG A 47 1.01 -2.39 -8.54
C ARG A 47 1.31 -3.59 -7.65
N LEU A 48 1.62 -3.35 -6.37
CA LEU A 48 1.83 -4.43 -5.40
C LEU A 48 0.53 -5.20 -5.16
N LEU A 49 -0.59 -4.52 -4.90
CA LEU A 49 -1.90 -5.14 -4.72
C LEU A 49 -2.30 -5.98 -5.95
N GLN A 50 -2.10 -5.44 -7.16
CA GLN A 50 -2.34 -6.19 -8.39
C GLN A 50 -1.50 -7.48 -8.44
N THR A 51 -0.22 -7.40 -8.07
CA THR A 51 0.66 -8.57 -8.02
C THR A 51 0.17 -9.60 -7.00
N LEU A 52 -0.30 -9.18 -5.82
CA LEU A 52 -0.83 -10.06 -4.79
C LEU A 52 -2.13 -10.74 -5.24
N VAL A 53 -3.05 -10.01 -5.87
CA VAL A 53 -4.29 -10.57 -6.43
C VAL A 53 -3.98 -11.60 -7.52
N LEU A 54 -3.05 -11.30 -8.43
CA LEU A 54 -2.64 -12.23 -9.49
C LEU A 54 -1.98 -13.51 -8.93
N ARG A 55 -1.32 -13.45 -7.77
CA ARG A 55 -0.81 -14.67 -7.12
C ARG A 55 -1.92 -15.57 -6.59
N CYS A 56 -3.06 -15.00 -6.24
CA CYS A 56 -4.25 -15.74 -5.80
C CYS A 56 -5.00 -16.37 -6.99
N ALA A 57 -5.00 -15.72 -8.16
CA ALA A 57 -5.64 -16.23 -9.37
C ALA A 57 -4.74 -17.25 -10.09
N LYS A 58 -5.08 -18.54 -9.99
CA LYS A 58 -4.42 -19.63 -10.73
C LYS A 58 -5.42 -20.28 -11.71
N ALA A 59 -4.90 -21.01 -12.70
CA ALA A 59 -5.73 -21.71 -13.69
C ALA A 59 -6.77 -22.66 -13.07
N GLU A 60 -6.46 -23.15 -11.88
CA GLU A 60 -7.25 -24.11 -11.10
C GLU A 60 -8.27 -23.44 -10.16
N GLY A 61 -8.33 -22.10 -10.15
CA GLY A 61 -9.21 -21.31 -9.30
C GLY A 61 -8.48 -20.29 -8.41
N ILE A 62 -9.24 -19.69 -7.49
CA ILE A 62 -8.76 -18.68 -6.54
C ILE A 62 -8.16 -19.37 -5.32
N ARG A 63 -6.96 -18.94 -4.90
CA ARG A 63 -6.27 -19.43 -3.70
C ARG A 63 -6.19 -18.34 -2.64
N ASP A 64 -6.69 -18.65 -1.44
CA ASP A 64 -6.71 -17.73 -0.29
C ASP A 64 -5.35 -17.67 0.41
N TYR A 65 -4.32 -17.16 -0.28
CA TYR A 65 -2.99 -16.96 0.32
C TYR A 65 -2.93 -15.74 1.25
N PHE A 66 -3.82 -14.78 1.03
CA PHE A 66 -3.83 -13.52 1.73
C PHE A 66 -5.21 -13.25 2.28
N GLN A 67 -5.27 -12.73 3.50
CA GLN A 67 -6.51 -12.23 4.06
C GLN A 67 -6.85 -10.87 3.42
N PRO A 68 -8.14 -10.52 3.27
CA PRO A 68 -8.52 -9.17 2.91
C PRO A 68 -7.93 -8.19 3.95
N PRO A 69 -7.16 -7.17 3.55
CA PRO A 69 -6.65 -6.21 4.50
C PRO A 69 -7.83 -5.45 5.12
N ALA A 70 -7.97 -5.54 6.44
CA ALA A 70 -9.11 -4.95 7.17
C ALA A 70 -9.00 -3.43 7.35
N LEU A 71 -7.79 -2.85 7.25
CA LEU A 71 -7.58 -1.41 7.44
C LEU A 71 -6.43 -0.88 6.58
N LEU A 72 -6.72 0.17 5.81
CA LEU A 72 -5.72 1.15 5.37
C LEU A 72 -5.88 2.35 6.32
N MET A 73 -4.92 2.59 7.21
CA MET A 73 -4.96 3.76 8.10
C MET A 73 -4.11 4.88 7.48
N GLY A 74 -4.79 5.91 6.97
CA GLY A 74 -4.17 7.19 6.64
C GLY A 74 -4.40 8.18 7.79
N PHE A 75 -3.34 8.81 8.28
CA PHE A 75 -3.44 9.94 9.21
C PHE A 75 -3.27 11.24 8.41
N ASP A 76 -4.37 11.98 8.22
CA ASP A 76 -4.34 13.34 7.66
C ASP A 76 -3.87 14.31 8.75
N VAL A 77 -2.68 14.89 8.56
CA VAL A 77 -2.19 16.01 9.36
C VAL A 77 -2.34 17.30 8.54
N SER A 78 -3.55 17.58 8.06
CA SER A 78 -3.90 18.90 7.51
C SER A 78 -4.02 19.93 8.63
N GLY A 79 -2.88 20.27 9.21
CA GLY A 79 -2.69 21.51 9.96
C GLY A 79 -2.77 22.69 8.99
N LYS A 80 -3.90 23.40 9.03
CA LYS A 80 -4.15 24.65 8.29
C LYS A 80 -2.98 25.64 8.44
N TYR A 81 -2.17 25.81 7.40
CA TYR A 81 -1.48 27.08 7.13
C TYR A 81 -2.15 27.77 5.94
N ARG A 82 -3.35 28.31 6.22
CA ARG A 82 -3.97 29.37 5.41
C ARG A 82 -3.27 30.68 5.78
N GLN A 83 -2.11 30.92 5.19
CA GLN A 83 -1.53 32.26 5.16
C GLN A 83 -2.34 33.12 4.20
N ARG A 84 -2.56 34.36 4.61
CA ARG A 84 -3.37 35.39 3.95
C ARG A 84 -2.79 35.83 2.62
#